data_AF-A7SS79-F1
#
_entry.id   AF-A7SS79-F1
#
_cell.length_a   1.000
_cell.length_b   1.000
_cell.length_c   1.000
_cell.angle_alpha   90.00
_cell.angle_beta   90.00
_cell.angle_gamma   90.00
#
_symmetry.space_group_name_H-M   'P 1'
#
loop_
_entity.id
_entity.type
_entity.pdbx_description
1 polymer ?
#
loop_
_entity_poly.entity_id
_entity_poly.type
_entity_poly.pdbx_seq_one_letter_code
_entity_poly.pdbx_strand_id
1 'polypeptide(L)'
;FPGYGNVPPKTNGGRIFYIFFAAFSIPTSLLLLQAIGEHMLVAQRKLIAAIERKLFGRENPRYLNEKSSVLGFFILWGLILIGAATTQKTEQWTLLEGIYCFHVTFSTVGFGDYI
;
A
#
# COMPACT_ATOMS: atom_id res chain seq x y z
N PHE A 1 3.82 6.82 4.99
CA PHE A 1 5.08 7.30 4.40
C PHE A 1 6.21 6.76 5.26
N PRO A 2 7.01 5.80 4.76
CA PRO A 2 7.79 4.91 5.62
C PRO A 2 8.88 5.59 6.45
N GLY A 3 9.23 6.85 6.11
CA GLY A 3 10.17 7.62 6.94
C GLY A 3 11.49 6.88 7.12
N TYR A 4 12.03 6.29 6.05
CA TYR A 4 13.16 5.36 6.07
C TYR A 4 14.40 5.83 6.84
N GLY A 5 14.54 7.13 7.08
CA GLY A 5 15.54 7.67 8.01
C GLY A 5 16.99 7.60 7.51
N ASN A 6 17.23 7.07 6.32
CA ASN A 6 18.53 6.96 5.68
C ASN A 6 19.16 8.33 5.36
N VAL A 7 18.33 9.38 5.14
CA VAL A 7 18.80 10.75 4.89
C VAL A 7 18.04 11.77 5.78
N PRO A 8 18.44 11.95 7.05
CA PRO A 8 17.77 12.87 7.96
C PRO A 8 18.26 14.33 7.83
N PRO A 9 17.44 15.34 8.20
CA PRO A 9 17.86 16.73 8.20
C PRO A 9 18.98 17.00 9.22
N LYS A 10 20.12 17.49 8.72
CA LYS A 10 21.33 17.73 9.54
C LYS A 10 21.37 19.11 10.18
N THR A 11 20.72 20.12 9.60
CA THR A 11 20.73 21.51 10.10
C THR A 11 19.57 21.79 11.04
N ASN A 12 19.78 22.69 12.01
CA ASN A 12 18.72 23.11 12.93
C ASN A 12 17.50 23.70 12.20
N GLY A 13 17.74 24.54 11.18
CA GLY A 13 16.67 25.09 10.34
C GLY A 13 15.88 24.01 9.59
N GLY A 14 16.56 23.01 9.02
CA GLY A 14 15.91 21.89 8.33
C GLY A 14 15.06 21.03 9.26
N ARG A 15 15.52 20.82 10.51
CA ARG A 15 14.73 20.10 11.54
C ARG A 15 13.47 20.86 11.92
N ILE A 16 13.56 22.17 12.12
CA ILE A 16 12.39 23.02 12.44
C ILE A 16 11.38 22.99 11.29
N PHE A 17 11.84 23.17 10.05
CA PHE A 17 10.98 23.07 8.87
C PHE A 17 10.28 21.71 8.79
N TYR A 18 11.02 20.61 8.99
CA TYR A 18 10.47 19.25 8.96
C TYR A 18 9.36 19.04 10.00
N ILE A 19 9.51 19.58 11.22
CA ILE A 19 8.48 19.47 12.26
C ILE A 19 7.16 20.08 11.80
N PHE A 20 7.18 21.32 11.28
CA PHE A 20 5.96 21.97 10.78
C PHE A 20 5.39 21.26 9.56
N PHE A 21 6.24 20.86 8.62
CA PHE A 21 5.82 20.11 7.44
C PHE A 21 5.12 18.80 7.82
N ALA A 22 5.74 17.98 8.67
CA ALA A 22 5.18 16.71 9.12
C ALA A 22 3.84 16.89 9.86
N ALA A 23 3.68 17.96 10.64
CA ALA A 23 2.44 18.24 11.37
C ALA A 23 1.21 18.39 10.45
N PHE A 24 1.38 18.98 9.26
CA PHE A 24 0.29 19.10 8.28
C PHE A 24 0.23 17.91 7.32
N SER A 25 1.38 17.38 6.90
CA SER A 25 1.44 16.31 5.91
C SER A 25 0.93 14.98 6.45
N ILE A 26 1.20 14.62 7.72
CA ILE A 26 0.76 13.34 8.29
C ILE A 26 -0.77 13.23 8.34
N PRO A 27 -1.52 14.19 8.91
CA PRO A 27 -2.98 14.16 8.91
C PRO A 27 -3.56 14.14 7.49
N THR A 28 -3.02 14.97 6.59
CA THR A 28 -3.49 15.03 5.20
C THR A 28 -3.27 13.71 4.47
N SER A 29 -2.12 13.08 4.68
CA SER A 29 -1.80 11.76 4.13
C SER A 29 -2.73 10.67 4.66
N LEU A 30 -3.11 10.74 5.95
CA LEU A 30 -4.04 9.80 6.55
C LEU A 30 -5.45 9.96 5.96
N LEU A 31 -5.93 11.19 5.78
CA LEU A 31 -7.22 11.45 5.15
C LEU A 31 -7.24 10.99 3.70
N LEU A 32 -6.16 11.21 2.95
CA LEU A 32 -6.02 10.71 1.59
C LEU A 32 -6.04 9.17 1.56
N LEU A 33 -5.34 8.52 2.48
CA LEU A 33 -5.32 7.06 2.59
C LEU A 33 -6.71 6.50 2.92
N GLN A 34 -7.46 7.16 3.81
CA GLN A 34 -8.85 6.80 4.11
C GLN A 34 -9.73 6.91 2.86
N ALA A 35 -9.67 8.05 2.15
CA ALA A 35 -10.43 8.26 0.93
C ALA A 35 -10.12 7.21 -0.14
N ILE A 36 -8.83 6.93 -0.38
CA ILE A 36 -8.40 5.89 -1.33
C ILE A 36 -8.89 4.51 -0.88
N GLY A 37 -8.81 4.21 0.43
CA GLY A 37 -9.31 2.96 1.00
C GLY A 37 -10.81 2.75 0.77
N GLU A 38 -11.62 3.80 0.96
CA GLU A 38 -13.06 3.76 0.68
C GLU A 38 -13.36 3.57 -0.80
N HIS A 39 -12.68 4.31 -1.67
CA HIS A 39 -12.80 4.15 -3.12
C HIS A 39 -12.41 2.73 -3.57
N MET A 40 -11.32 2.18 -3.02
CA MET A 40 -10.87 0.82 -3.30
C MET A 40 -11.88 -0.22 -2.81
N LEU A 41 -12.44 -0.06 -1.61
CA LEU A 41 -13.46 -0.96 -1.07
C LEU A 41 -14.73 -0.96 -1.94
N VAL A 42 -15.20 0.21 -2.38
CA VAL A 42 -16.34 0.32 -3.29
C VAL A 42 -16.04 -0.36 -4.63
N ALA A 43 -14.84 -0.17 -5.17
CA ALA A 43 -14.41 -0.84 -6.41
C ALA A 43 -14.36 -2.37 -6.25
N GLN A 44 -13.79 -2.88 -5.16
CA GLN A 44 -13.76 -4.31 -4.84
C GLN A 44 -15.16 -4.90 -4.72
N ARG A 45 -16.07 -4.22 -4.01
CA ARG A 45 -17.47 -4.65 -3.86
C ARG A 45 -18.19 -4.72 -5.21
N LYS A 46 -18.00 -3.70 -6.06
CA LYS A 46 -18.55 -3.68 -7.43
C LYS A 46 -17.99 -4.82 -8.28
N LEU A 47 -16.68 -5.08 -8.20
CA LEU A 47 -16.03 -6.18 -8.93
C LEU A 47 -16.58 -7.53 -8.48
N ILE A 48 -16.67 -7.79 -7.17
CA ILE A 48 -17.22 -9.03 -6.62
C ILE A 48 -18.68 -9.21 -7.05
N ALA A 49 -19.50 -8.17 -6.96
CA ALA A 49 -20.89 -8.22 -7.40
C ALA A 49 -21.02 -8.51 -8.91
N ALA A 50 -20.18 -7.89 -9.75
CA ALA A 50 -20.15 -8.14 -11.19
C ALA A 50 -19.75 -9.58 -11.53
N ILE A 51 -18.73 -10.11 -10.84
CA ILE A 51 -18.27 -11.50 -10.96
C ILE A 51 -19.37 -12.46 -10.53
N GLU A 52 -20.00 -12.25 -9.37
CA GLU A 52 -21.07 -13.13 -8.87
C GLU A 52 -22.30 -13.12 -9.76
N ARG A 53 -22.69 -11.94 -10.29
CA ARG A 53 -23.79 -11.83 -11.23
C ARG A 53 -23.48 -12.56 -12.53
N LYS A 54 -22.26 -12.45 -13.06
CA LYS A 54 -21.86 -13.05 -14.34
C LYS A 54 -21.65 -14.56 -14.26
N LEU A 55 -21.06 -15.07 -13.18
CA LEU A 55 -20.73 -16.50 -13.02
C LEU A 55 -21.86 -17.31 -12.36
N PHE A 56 -22.58 -16.73 -11.39
CA PHE A 56 -23.55 -17.46 -10.58
C PHE A 56 -24.99 -16.95 -10.74
N GLY A 57 -25.23 -15.90 -11.54
CA GLY A 57 -26.55 -15.30 -11.72
C GLY A 57 -27.16 -14.72 -10.44
N ARG A 58 -26.35 -14.49 -9.40
CA ARG A 58 -26.82 -14.02 -8.08
C ARG A 58 -26.95 -12.51 -8.08
N GLU A 59 -28.14 -12.02 -7.76
CA GLU A 59 -28.42 -10.57 -7.62
C GLU A 59 -27.87 -9.98 -6.32
N ASN A 60 -27.87 -10.77 -5.23
CA ASN A 60 -27.38 -10.35 -3.92
C ASN A 60 -26.17 -11.18 -3.47
N PRO A 61 -24.96 -10.60 -3.46
CA PRO A 61 -23.76 -11.31 -3.03
C PRO A 61 -23.77 -11.56 -1.52
N ARG A 62 -23.62 -12.83 -1.13
CA ARG A 62 -23.49 -13.23 0.28
C ARG A 62 -22.01 -13.17 0.68
N TYR A 63 -21.73 -12.72 1.90
CA TYR A 63 -20.36 -12.56 2.44
C TYR A 63 -19.50 -11.53 1.70
N LEU A 64 -20.09 -10.43 1.22
CA LEU A 64 -19.39 -9.40 0.45
C LEU A 64 -18.19 -8.80 1.20
N ASN A 65 -18.33 -8.51 2.49
CA ASN A 65 -17.26 -7.92 3.29
C ASN A 65 -16.06 -8.87 3.44
N GLU A 66 -16.30 -10.14 3.76
CA GLU A 66 -15.25 -11.15 3.85
C GLU A 66 -14.55 -11.35 2.51
N LYS A 67 -15.30 -11.43 1.40
CA LYS A 67 -14.74 -11.54 0.04
C LYS A 67 -13.91 -10.32 -0.33
N SER A 68 -14.35 -9.11 0.03
CA SER A 68 -13.58 -7.88 -0.20
C SER A 68 -12.27 -7.88 0.60
N SER A 69 -12.28 -8.31 1.87
CA SER A 69 -11.07 -8.45 2.68
C SER A 69 -10.10 -9.47 2.10
N VAL A 70 -10.58 -10.64 1.71
CA VAL A 70 -9.76 -11.69 1.07
C VAL A 70 -9.17 -11.20 -0.24
N LEU A 71 -9.98 -10.54 -1.08
CA LEU A 71 -9.51 -9.94 -2.34
C LEU A 71 -8.44 -8.87 -2.08
N GLY A 72 -8.62 -8.02 -1.06
CA GLY A 72 -7.63 -7.02 -0.65
C GLY A 72 -6.29 -7.63 -0.25
N PHE A 73 -6.31 -8.73 0.49
CA PHE A 73 -5.10 -9.47 0.85
C PHE A 73 -4.33 -9.97 -0.39
N PHE A 74 -5.04 -10.58 -1.34
CA PHE A 74 -4.41 -11.03 -2.59
C PHE A 74 -3.91 -9.88 -3.46
N ILE A 75 -4.64 -8.76 -3.51
CA ILE A 75 -4.19 -7.55 -4.23
C ILE A 75 -2.89 -7.03 -3.62
N LEU A 76 -2.79 -6.96 -2.29
CA LEU A 76 -1.57 -6.52 -1.60
C LEU A 76 -0.37 -7.43 -1.91
N TRP A 77 -0.56 -8.76 -1.81
CA TRP A 77 0.50 -9.71 -2.16
C TRP A 77 0.88 -9.64 -3.64
N GLY A 78 -0.09 -9.46 -4.53
CA GLY A 78 0.17 -9.22 -5.95
C GLY A 78 1.02 -7.97 -6.18
N LEU A 79 0.71 -6.86 -5.49
CA LEU A 79 1.48 -5.62 -5.55
C LEU A 79 2.93 -5.81 -5.08
N ILE A 80 3.12 -6.54 -3.97
CA ILE A 80 4.46 -6.88 -3.44
C ILE A 80 5.26 -7.71 -4.47
N LEU A 81 4.65 -8.74 -5.05
CA LEU A 81 5.33 -9.62 -6.01
C LEU A 81 5.65 -8.89 -7.33
N ILE A 82 4.73 -8.07 -7.83
CA ILE A 82 4.97 -7.24 -9.02
C ILE A 82 6.12 -6.26 -8.74
N GLY A 83 6.10 -5.58 -7.59
CA GLY A 83 7.18 -4.71 -7.14
C GLY A 83 8.52 -5.45 -7.12
N ALA A 84 8.59 -6.58 -6.44
CA ALA A 84 9.80 -7.39 -6.34
C ALA A 84 10.34 -7.85 -7.71
N ALA A 85 9.45 -8.23 -8.62
CA ALA A 85 9.82 -8.61 -9.99
C ALA A 85 10.32 -7.40 -10.82
N THR A 86 9.81 -6.19 -10.56
CA THR A 86 10.32 -4.97 -11.19
C THR A 86 11.72 -4.61 -10.68
N THR A 87 11.95 -4.66 -9.36
CA THR A 87 13.26 -4.36 -8.77
C THR A 87 14.35 -5.35 -9.15
N GLN A 88 13.97 -6.61 -9.42
CA GLN A 88 14.92 -7.58 -9.97
C GLN A 88 15.47 -7.17 -11.34
N LYS A 89 14.67 -6.47 -12.16
CA LYS A 89 15.11 -6.01 -13.49
C LYS A 89 15.85 -4.68 -13.43
N THR A 90 15.44 -3.78 -12.54
CA THR A 90 15.99 -2.42 -12.47
C THR A 90 17.21 -2.34 -11.56
N GLU A 91 17.12 -2.88 -10.35
CA GLU A 91 18.12 -2.73 -9.28
C GLU A 91 19.02 -3.96 -9.13
N GLN A 92 18.84 -5.00 -9.96
CA GLN A 92 19.56 -6.28 -9.86
C GLN A 92 19.41 -6.98 -8.50
N TRP A 93 18.37 -6.65 -7.73
CA TRP A 93 18.07 -7.31 -6.47
C TRP A 93 17.59 -8.74 -6.71
N THR A 94 17.83 -9.63 -5.75
CA THR A 94 17.17 -10.93 -5.73
C THR A 94 15.67 -10.76 -5.50
N LEU A 95 14.87 -11.74 -5.94
CA LEU A 95 13.42 -11.70 -5.72
C LEU A 95 13.07 -11.61 -4.22
N LEU A 96 13.86 -12.24 -3.35
CA LEU A 96 13.66 -12.22 -1.91
C LEU A 96 13.87 -10.82 -1.32
N GLU A 97 14.91 -10.12 -1.75
CA GLU A 97 15.20 -8.74 -1.33
C GLU A 97 14.10 -7.78 -1.78
N GLY A 98 13.60 -7.95 -3.01
CA GLY A 98 12.43 -7.20 -3.50
C GLY A 98 11.20 -7.45 -2.63
N ILE A 99 10.86 -8.71 -2.36
CA ILE A 99 9.70 -9.06 -1.51
C ILE A 99 9.86 -8.45 -0.11
N TYR A 100 11.05 -8.57 0.49
CA TYR A 100 11.37 -7.99 1.78
C TYR A 100 11.19 -6.47 1.79
N CYS A 101 11.77 -5.76 0.82
CA CYS A 101 11.69 -4.31 0.69
C CYS A 101 10.24 -3.84 0.57
N PHE A 102 9.46 -4.40 -0.35
CA PHE A 102 8.06 -4.00 -0.53
C PHE A 102 7.18 -4.36 0.67
N HIS A 103 7.41 -5.50 1.31
CA HIS A 103 6.69 -5.86 2.55
C HIS A 103 6.96 -4.87 3.69
N VAL A 104 8.23 -4.52 3.95
CA VAL A 104 8.65 -3.51 4.95
C VAL A 104 8.08 -2.13 4.62
N THR A 105 7.96 -1.82 3.33
CA THR A 105 7.41 -0.56 2.81
C THR A 105 5.90 -0.45 3.02
N PHE A 106 5.14 -1.46 2.59
CA PHE A 106 3.67 -1.45 2.70
C PHE A 106 3.18 -1.67 4.13
N SER A 107 3.93 -2.40 4.96
CA SER A 107 3.68 -2.47 6.42
C SER A 107 4.04 -1.17 7.15
N THR A 108 4.64 -0.19 6.46
CA THR A 108 5.09 1.10 6.99
C THR A 108 6.18 1.00 8.06
N VAL A 109 6.87 -0.15 8.16
CA VAL A 109 8.02 -0.34 9.06
C VAL A 109 9.21 0.50 8.63
N GLY A 110 9.53 0.47 7.33
CA GLY A 110 10.48 1.40 6.71
C GLY A 110 11.91 1.36 7.26
N PHE A 111 12.58 0.19 7.28
CA PHE A 111 13.96 0.09 7.78
C PHE A 111 15.00 0.91 7.00
N GLY A 112 14.83 1.06 5.68
CA GLY A 112 15.68 1.92 4.85
C GLY A 112 17.01 1.31 4.43
N ASP A 113 17.16 0.00 4.65
CA ASP A 113 18.25 -0.85 4.19
C ASP A 113 18.17 -1.16 2.69
N TYR A 114 16.95 -1.23 2.14
CA TYR A 114 16.65 -1.26 0.71
C TYR A 114 15.75 -0.07 0.35
N ILE A 115 16.07 0.63 -0.75
CA ILE A 115 15.40 1.87 -1.21
C ILE A 115 15.22 1.88 -2.72
#